data_AF-A0A7T8B9C2-F1
#
_entry.id   AF-A0A7T8B9C2-F1
#
_cell.length_a   1.000
_cell.length_b   1.000
_cell.length_c   1.000
_cell.angle_alpha   90.00
_cell.angle_beta   90.00
_cell.angle_gamma   90.00
#
_symmetry.space_group_name_H-M   'P 1'
#
loop_
_entity.id
_entity.type
_entity.pdbx_description
1 polymer ?
#
loop_
_entity_poly.entity_id
_entity_poly.type
_entity_poly.pdbx_seq_one_letter_code
_entity_poly.pdbx_strand_id
1 'polypeptide(L)'
;MDERKKVIKDLEIKKSEDQKSLNLMLEDFGESLIKRLVDENLQAEAGAARTEYLEIQRELEESQTRIRQIETDSSRIKAVEDELLGIAQEQGTGNKELVDLYTRLGESLAEDPAFSAFAAPYRSQLDNLIPKIESLEETLGVLDEKNNGNFFNWVGNNAKSMVLRTSLKNSQTSLRKLYTSMGERFSHLTHEETITNSGVLSILGETEKIRTSLTDLETRSAVLKEERRRIGESFGSESNPAKIIDGLEKNREQKKKNLQAVYLRFGDYVSAGERKKEFSKYFDNEDKLLLTRIHDLRDAVADTQNRIVKLEAAIKIDEEKAEILKLEKATEEQRMRISAAEKTISEFSIKIEDIKKKIAELQEIAGTDS
;
A
#
# COMPACT_ATOMS: atom_id res chain seq x y z
N MET A 1 -16.26 41.11 32.27
CA MET A 1 -16.34 39.64 32.26
C MET A 1 -15.88 39.07 30.92
N ASP A 2 -16.42 39.54 29.80
CA ASP A 2 -16.06 39.04 28.46
C ASP A 2 -14.60 39.24 28.07
N GLU A 3 -13.99 40.38 28.45
CA GLU A 3 -12.56 40.61 28.25
C GLU A 3 -11.69 39.59 28.99
N ARG A 4 -12.04 39.21 30.23
CA ARG A 4 -11.29 38.19 30.98
C ARG A 4 -11.44 36.80 30.35
N LYS A 5 -12.62 36.46 29.85
CA LYS A 5 -12.86 35.20 29.09
C LYS A 5 -12.04 35.15 27.80
N LYS A 6 -11.91 36.28 27.10
CA LYS A 6 -11.05 36.39 25.92
C LYS A 6 -9.58 36.19 26.27
N VAL A 7 -9.09 36.84 27.34
CA VAL A 7 -7.70 36.69 27.80
C VAL A 7 -7.39 35.25 28.22
N ILE A 8 -8.34 34.54 28.87
CA ILE A 8 -8.17 33.11 29.18
C ILE A 8 -7.95 32.31 27.89
N LYS A 9 -8.78 32.50 26.87
CA LYS A 9 -8.64 31.80 25.58
C LYS A 9 -7.28 32.06 24.92
N ASP A 10 -6.82 33.31 24.92
CA ASP A 10 -5.52 33.67 24.35
C ASP A 10 -4.36 33.01 25.15
N LEU A 11 -4.48 32.93 26.48
CA LEU A 11 -3.52 32.23 27.34
C LEU A 11 -3.55 30.70 27.15
N GLU A 12 -4.71 30.11 26.88
CA GLU A 12 -4.83 28.67 26.57
C GLU A 12 -4.13 28.33 25.24
N ILE A 13 -4.29 29.17 24.22
CA ILE A 13 -3.57 29.02 22.94
C ILE A 13 -2.07 29.10 23.19
N LYS A 14 -1.61 30.13 23.90
CA LYS A 14 -0.19 30.29 24.23
C LYS A 14 0.35 29.09 25.02
N LYS A 15 -0.38 28.62 26.04
CA LYS A 15 0.00 27.43 26.81
C LYS A 15 0.14 26.20 25.90
N SER A 16 -0.78 26.02 24.94
CA SER A 16 -0.71 24.92 24.00
C SER A 16 0.53 25.00 23.10
N GLU A 17 0.88 26.20 22.61
CA GLU A 17 2.07 26.45 21.80
C GLU A 17 3.37 26.25 22.58
N ASP A 18 3.45 26.79 23.80
CA ASP A 18 4.59 26.62 24.70
C ASP A 18 4.76 25.13 25.08
N GLN A 19 3.66 24.41 25.35
CA GLN A 19 3.70 22.97 25.65
C GLN A 19 4.15 22.14 24.44
N LYS A 20 3.74 22.48 23.22
CA LYS A 20 4.22 21.80 22.00
C LYS A 20 5.72 22.02 21.83
N SER A 21 6.19 23.25 22.01
CA SER A 21 7.61 23.60 21.92
C SER A 21 8.42 22.86 22.98
N LEU A 22 7.91 22.78 24.21
CA LEU A 22 8.50 22.01 25.30
C LEU A 22 8.61 20.52 24.95
N ASN A 23 7.54 19.92 24.43
CA ASN A 23 7.55 18.51 24.05
C ASN A 23 8.59 18.21 22.95
N LEU A 24 8.70 19.07 21.94
CA LEU A 24 9.72 18.92 20.89
C LEU A 24 11.14 19.01 21.45
N MET A 25 11.42 19.99 22.33
CA MET A 25 12.74 20.08 22.96
C MET A 25 13.06 18.87 23.85
N LEU A 26 12.06 18.32 24.55
CA LEU A 26 12.22 17.11 25.36
C LEU A 26 12.45 15.87 24.49
N GLU A 27 11.78 15.77 23.34
CA GLU A 27 11.99 14.72 22.35
C GLU A 27 13.42 14.78 21.80
N ASP A 28 13.87 15.95 21.30
CA ASP A 28 15.21 16.15 20.75
C ASP A 28 16.31 15.85 21.81
N PHE A 29 16.09 16.32 23.04
CA PHE A 29 16.98 16.04 24.18
C PHE A 29 17.04 14.54 24.49
N GLY A 30 15.87 13.90 24.58
CA GLY A 30 15.77 12.47 24.87
C GLY A 30 16.39 11.61 23.79
N GLU A 31 16.20 11.95 22.51
CA GLU A 31 16.81 11.28 21.36
C GLU A 31 18.34 11.38 21.40
N SER A 32 18.86 12.59 21.58
CA SER A 32 20.31 12.83 21.59
C SER A 32 20.98 12.08 22.72
N LEU A 33 20.40 12.15 23.92
CA LEU A 33 20.94 11.49 25.11
C LEU A 33 20.85 9.97 25.01
N ILE A 34 19.71 9.40 24.59
CA ILE A 34 19.56 7.93 24.54
C ILE A 34 20.47 7.31 23.49
N LYS A 35 20.68 7.98 22.34
CA LYS A 35 21.65 7.54 21.32
C LYS A 35 23.06 7.53 21.89
N ARG A 36 23.48 8.62 22.55
CA ARG A 36 24.82 8.71 23.17
C ARG A 36 25.03 7.62 24.21
N LEU A 37 24.06 7.38 25.09
CA LEU A 37 24.12 6.32 26.11
C LEU A 37 24.19 4.90 25.50
N VAL A 38 23.58 4.70 24.32
CA VAL A 38 23.66 3.45 23.57
C VAL A 38 25.04 3.27 22.95
N ASP A 39 25.56 4.30 22.29
CA ASP A 39 26.86 4.28 21.60
C ASP A 39 28.04 4.11 22.57
N GLU A 40 27.94 4.73 23.76
CA GLU A 40 28.93 4.59 24.84
C GLU A 40 28.76 3.29 25.66
N ASN A 41 27.78 2.44 25.31
CA ASN A 41 27.46 1.17 25.98
C ASN A 41 27.21 1.29 27.49
N LEU A 42 26.57 2.38 27.92
CA LEU A 42 26.28 2.68 29.32
C LEU A 42 24.96 2.03 29.77
N GLN A 43 24.99 0.69 29.88
CA GLN A 43 23.78 -0.13 30.04
C GLN A 43 22.98 0.12 31.31
N ALA A 44 23.64 0.50 32.42
CA ALA A 44 22.99 0.62 33.73
C ALA A 44 22.11 1.88 33.87
N GLU A 45 22.33 2.91 33.03
CA GLU A 45 21.84 4.26 33.33
C GLU A 45 20.61 4.64 32.51
N ALA A 46 20.44 4.10 31.31
CA ALA A 46 19.24 4.36 30.49
C ALA A 46 18.05 3.43 30.81
N GLY A 47 18.26 2.39 31.62
CA GLY A 47 17.21 1.51 32.13
C GLY A 47 16.27 0.94 31.06
N ALA A 48 14.96 0.92 31.35
CA ALA A 48 13.93 0.35 30.46
C ALA A 48 13.77 1.12 29.13
N ALA A 49 14.02 2.43 29.11
CA ALA A 49 13.88 3.26 27.91
C ALA A 49 14.87 2.84 26.81
N ARG A 50 16.09 2.44 27.18
CA ARG A 50 17.10 1.92 26.24
C ARG A 50 16.68 0.58 25.64
N THR A 51 16.13 -0.33 26.44
CA THR A 51 15.64 -1.62 25.92
C THR A 51 14.55 -1.39 24.89
N GLU A 52 13.57 -0.53 25.21
CA GLU A 52 12.49 -0.17 24.30
C GLU A 52 13.02 0.51 23.02
N TYR A 53 13.97 1.43 23.14
CA TYR A 53 14.66 2.05 22.01
C TYR A 53 15.34 1.03 21.09
N LEU A 54 16.14 0.13 21.64
CA LEU A 54 16.87 -0.89 20.87
C LEU A 54 15.92 -1.89 20.20
N GLU A 55 14.85 -2.27 20.87
CA GLU A 55 13.82 -3.15 20.30
C GLU A 55 13.13 -2.48 19.11
N ILE A 56 12.70 -1.23 19.25
CA ILE A 56 12.06 -0.47 18.17
C ILE A 56 13.02 -0.24 17.00
N GLN A 57 14.30 0.07 17.27
CA GLN A 57 15.32 0.21 16.22
C GLN A 57 15.51 -1.10 15.43
N ARG A 58 15.62 -2.23 16.15
CA ARG A 58 15.72 -3.55 15.51
C ARG A 58 14.51 -3.84 14.63
N GLU A 59 13.30 -3.59 15.11
CA GLU A 59 12.07 -3.80 14.32
C GLU A 59 12.00 -2.88 13.08
N LEU A 60 12.49 -1.64 13.19
CA LEU A 60 12.59 -0.71 12.06
C LEU A 60 13.59 -1.21 11.02
N GLU A 61 14.75 -1.72 11.44
CA GLU A 61 15.77 -2.31 10.55
C GLU A 61 15.27 -3.60 9.89
N GLU A 62 14.64 -4.49 10.66
CA GLU A 62 14.02 -5.72 10.16
C GLU A 62 12.97 -5.39 9.09
N SER A 63 12.11 -4.40 9.36
CA SER A 63 11.11 -3.93 8.39
C SER A 63 11.74 -3.32 7.14
N GLN A 64 12.83 -2.55 7.27
CA GLN A 64 13.55 -1.98 6.11
C GLN A 64 14.15 -3.07 5.23
N THR A 65 14.78 -4.05 5.88
CA THR A 65 15.46 -5.17 5.22
C THR A 65 14.43 -6.01 4.47
N ARG A 66 13.28 -6.27 5.10
CA ARG A 66 12.17 -6.98 4.46
C ARG A 66 11.62 -6.24 3.24
N ILE A 67 11.42 -4.92 3.32
CA ILE A 67 10.98 -4.11 2.17
C ILE A 67 11.98 -4.23 1.02
N ARG A 68 13.28 -4.01 1.28
CA ARG A 68 14.33 -4.12 0.24
C ARG A 68 14.39 -5.50 -0.40
N GLN A 69 14.19 -6.55 0.40
CA GLN A 69 14.12 -7.91 -0.10
C GLN A 69 12.93 -8.09 -1.05
N ILE A 70 11.75 -7.62 -0.67
CA ILE A 70 10.54 -7.70 -1.50
C ILE A 70 10.71 -6.91 -2.81
N GLU A 71 11.32 -5.72 -2.76
CA GLU A 71 11.60 -4.90 -3.95
C GLU A 71 12.58 -5.60 -4.91
N THR A 72 13.62 -6.22 -4.35
CA THR A 72 14.62 -6.99 -5.10
C THR A 72 13.96 -8.20 -5.78
N ASP A 73 13.20 -8.97 -5.01
CA ASP A 73 12.45 -10.14 -5.46
C ASP A 73 11.43 -9.77 -6.54
N SER A 74 10.69 -8.67 -6.35
CA SER A 74 9.72 -8.16 -7.34
C SER A 74 10.39 -7.73 -8.65
N SER A 75 11.57 -7.11 -8.55
CA SER A 75 12.37 -6.73 -9.73
C SER A 75 12.91 -7.97 -10.45
N ARG A 76 13.33 -8.99 -9.69
CA ARG A 76 13.79 -10.26 -10.26
C ARG A 76 12.67 -11.00 -10.96
N ILE A 77 11.45 -11.04 -10.42
CA ILE A 77 10.30 -11.65 -11.12
C ILE A 77 10.07 -10.99 -12.48
N LYS A 78 10.08 -9.66 -12.56
CA LYS A 78 9.92 -8.96 -13.84
C LYS A 78 11.02 -9.35 -14.84
N ALA A 79 12.28 -9.36 -14.39
CA ALA A 79 13.40 -9.78 -15.23
C ALA A 79 13.25 -11.25 -15.70
N VAL A 80 12.81 -12.15 -14.81
CA VAL A 80 12.55 -13.55 -15.16
C VAL A 80 11.41 -13.68 -16.17
N GLU A 81 10.35 -12.88 -16.03
CA GLU A 81 9.23 -12.86 -17.00
C GLU A 81 9.69 -12.35 -18.37
N ASP A 82 10.53 -11.31 -18.41
CA ASP A 82 11.12 -10.80 -19.65
C ASP A 82 12.05 -11.84 -20.30
N GLU A 83 12.90 -12.52 -19.52
CA GLU A 83 13.76 -13.62 -20.00
C GLU A 83 12.92 -14.78 -20.55
N LEU A 84 11.84 -15.17 -19.87
CA LEU A 84 10.93 -16.22 -20.33
C LEU A 84 10.21 -15.84 -21.64
N LEU A 85 9.84 -14.58 -21.81
CA LEU A 85 9.28 -14.07 -23.06
C LEU A 85 10.30 -14.13 -24.20
N GLY A 86 11.56 -13.74 -23.94
CA GLY A 86 12.65 -13.87 -24.90
C GLY A 86 12.87 -15.32 -25.32
N ILE A 87 12.96 -16.24 -24.36
CA ILE A 87 13.10 -17.68 -24.64
C ILE A 87 11.91 -18.20 -25.46
N ALA A 88 10.67 -17.79 -25.16
CA ALA A 88 9.51 -18.22 -25.94
C ALA A 88 9.55 -17.74 -27.39
N GLN A 89 10.09 -16.54 -27.65
CA GLN A 89 10.30 -16.02 -29.01
C GLN A 89 11.39 -16.77 -29.75
N GLU A 90 12.52 -17.04 -29.09
CA GLU A 90 13.62 -17.83 -29.64
C GLU A 90 13.18 -19.27 -29.96
N GLN A 91 12.46 -19.92 -29.04
CA GLN A 91 11.86 -21.24 -29.27
C GLN A 91 10.87 -21.22 -30.44
N GLY A 92 10.04 -20.17 -30.53
CA GLY A 92 9.12 -20.00 -31.65
C GLY A 92 9.82 -19.82 -33.00
N THR A 93 11.01 -19.25 -33.01
CA THR A 93 11.84 -19.07 -34.22
C THR A 93 12.54 -20.38 -34.58
N GLY A 94 13.23 -21.01 -33.62
CA GLY A 94 13.92 -22.28 -33.84
C GLY A 94 12.97 -23.41 -34.24
N ASN A 95 11.74 -23.46 -33.71
CA ASN A 95 10.73 -24.43 -34.13
C ASN A 95 10.29 -24.22 -35.60
N LYS A 96 10.20 -22.98 -36.08
CA LYS A 96 9.89 -22.71 -37.49
C LYS A 96 11.05 -23.14 -38.39
N GLU A 97 12.27 -22.81 -38.00
CA GLU A 97 13.47 -23.22 -38.72
C GLU A 97 13.59 -24.76 -38.78
N LEU A 98 13.30 -25.46 -37.69
CA LEU A 98 13.25 -26.93 -37.69
C LEU A 98 12.20 -27.49 -38.64
N VAL A 99 10.99 -26.93 -38.66
CA VAL A 99 9.94 -27.36 -39.61
C VAL A 99 10.41 -27.17 -41.05
N ASP A 100 11.11 -26.08 -41.35
CA ASP A 100 11.64 -25.82 -42.68
C ASP A 100 12.78 -26.78 -43.04
N LEU A 101 13.69 -27.07 -42.11
CA LEU A 101 14.75 -28.07 -42.29
C LEU A 101 14.18 -29.47 -42.48
N TYR A 102 13.20 -29.89 -41.68
CA TYR A 102 12.52 -31.17 -41.87
C TYR A 102 11.80 -31.25 -43.22
N THR A 103 11.19 -30.15 -43.67
CA THR A 103 10.54 -30.11 -44.99
C THR A 103 11.59 -30.32 -46.09
N ARG A 104 12.69 -29.56 -46.08
CA ARG A 104 13.79 -29.69 -47.05
C ARG A 104 14.45 -31.07 -47.02
N LEU A 105 14.61 -31.64 -45.83
CA LEU A 105 15.10 -33.00 -45.64
C LEU A 105 14.14 -34.01 -46.27
N GLY A 106 12.84 -33.88 -46.02
CA GLY A 106 11.80 -34.70 -46.64
C GLY A 106 11.82 -34.62 -48.17
N GLU A 107 11.89 -33.42 -48.74
CA GLU A 107 12.00 -33.24 -50.18
C GLU A 107 13.23 -33.98 -50.75
N SER A 108 14.39 -33.78 -50.13
CA SER A 108 15.65 -34.43 -50.54
C SER A 108 15.55 -35.97 -50.51
N LEU A 109 14.89 -36.52 -49.49
CA LEU A 109 14.69 -37.97 -49.34
C LEU A 109 13.69 -38.56 -50.34
N ALA A 110 12.70 -37.78 -50.77
CA ALA A 110 11.73 -38.21 -51.78
C ALA A 110 12.36 -38.28 -53.18
N GLU A 111 13.27 -37.35 -53.48
CA GLU A 111 13.87 -37.19 -54.79
C GLU A 111 15.10 -38.10 -55.01
N ASP A 112 15.88 -38.36 -53.97
CA ASP A 112 17.12 -39.13 -54.10
C ASP A 112 16.87 -40.67 -54.11
N PRO A 113 17.25 -41.38 -55.19
CA PRO A 113 17.10 -42.83 -55.30
C PRO A 113 17.74 -43.63 -54.17
N ALA A 114 18.81 -43.11 -53.55
CA ALA A 114 19.51 -43.76 -52.44
C ALA A 114 18.60 -43.98 -51.22
N PHE A 115 17.56 -43.17 -51.05
CA PHE A 115 16.61 -43.25 -49.94
C PHE A 115 15.26 -43.85 -50.34
N SER A 116 15.14 -44.43 -51.54
CA SER A 116 13.90 -44.99 -52.08
C SER A 116 13.24 -46.03 -51.16
N ALA A 117 14.03 -46.83 -50.42
CA ALA A 117 13.52 -47.78 -49.44
C ALA A 117 12.87 -47.09 -48.23
N PHE A 118 13.44 -45.98 -47.75
CA PHE A 118 12.87 -45.18 -46.66
C PHE A 118 11.65 -44.38 -47.12
N ALA A 119 11.67 -43.83 -48.35
CA ALA A 119 10.58 -43.06 -48.93
C ALA A 119 9.38 -43.92 -49.39
N ALA A 120 9.56 -45.24 -49.54
CA ALA A 120 8.53 -46.16 -50.04
C ALA A 120 7.15 -46.04 -49.33
N PRO A 121 7.06 -45.90 -47.98
CA PRO A 121 5.78 -45.76 -47.28
C PRO A 121 5.02 -44.46 -47.61
N TYR A 122 5.72 -43.42 -48.10
CA TYR A 122 5.14 -42.11 -48.43
C TYR A 122 4.82 -41.98 -49.92
N ARG A 123 5.34 -42.89 -50.75
CA ARG A 123 5.31 -42.80 -52.22
C ARG A 123 3.90 -42.73 -52.79
N SER A 124 2.96 -43.53 -52.29
CA SER A 124 1.56 -43.49 -52.74
C SER A 124 0.86 -42.16 -52.47
N GLN A 125 1.27 -41.44 -51.42
CA GLN A 125 0.75 -40.11 -51.11
C GLN A 125 1.42 -39.04 -51.98
N LEU A 126 2.73 -39.16 -52.23
CA LEU A 126 3.48 -38.30 -53.16
C LEU A 126 2.93 -38.42 -54.59
N ASP A 127 2.75 -39.65 -55.07
CA ASP A 127 2.24 -39.96 -56.42
C ASP A 127 0.78 -39.49 -56.62
N ASN A 128 0.05 -39.16 -55.56
CA ASN A 128 -1.28 -38.57 -55.62
C ASN A 128 -1.24 -37.04 -55.48
N LEU A 129 -0.44 -36.51 -54.55
CA LEU A 129 -0.40 -35.08 -54.25
C LEU A 129 0.32 -34.28 -55.32
N ILE A 130 1.45 -34.76 -55.85
CA ILE A 130 2.26 -34.03 -56.84
C ILE A 130 1.45 -33.83 -58.14
N PRO A 131 0.90 -34.88 -58.79
CA PRO A 131 0.14 -34.69 -60.03
C PRO A 131 -1.14 -33.87 -59.82
N LYS A 132 -1.75 -33.96 -58.63
CA LYS A 132 -2.92 -33.15 -58.27
C LYS A 132 -2.57 -31.66 -58.16
N ILE A 133 -1.42 -31.33 -57.58
CA ILE A 133 -0.94 -29.94 -57.49
C ILE A 133 -0.65 -29.41 -58.90
N GLU A 134 0.09 -30.15 -59.71
CA GLU A 134 0.40 -29.78 -61.10
C GLU A 134 -0.88 -29.55 -61.92
N SER A 135 -1.86 -30.44 -61.82
CA SER A 135 -3.16 -30.30 -62.49
C SER A 135 -3.95 -29.07 -62.02
N LEU A 136 -3.91 -28.75 -60.72
CA LEU A 136 -4.58 -27.56 -60.17
C LEU A 136 -3.88 -26.26 -60.62
N GLU A 137 -2.56 -26.25 -60.69
CA GLU A 137 -1.75 -25.12 -61.19
C GLU A 137 -2.00 -24.88 -62.68
N GLU A 138 -2.00 -25.94 -63.49
CA GLU A 138 -2.34 -25.86 -64.92
C GLU A 138 -3.77 -25.33 -65.13
N THR A 139 -4.74 -25.84 -64.38
CA THR A 139 -6.15 -25.41 -64.47
C THR A 139 -6.32 -23.95 -64.06
N LEU A 140 -5.58 -23.50 -63.03
CA LEU A 140 -5.57 -22.10 -62.61
C LEU A 140 -4.92 -21.19 -63.65
N GLY A 141 -3.81 -21.60 -64.27
CA GLY A 141 -3.18 -20.88 -65.37
C GLY A 141 -4.14 -20.66 -66.55
N VAL A 142 -4.84 -21.72 -66.97
CA VAL A 142 -5.85 -21.66 -68.04
C VAL A 142 -7.04 -20.76 -67.68
N LEU A 143 -7.44 -20.70 -66.39
CA LEU A 143 -8.52 -19.83 -65.92
C LEU A 143 -8.09 -18.36 -65.87
N ASP A 144 -6.87 -18.08 -65.44
CA ASP A 144 -6.33 -16.72 -65.37
C ASP A 144 -6.12 -16.13 -66.78
N GLU A 145 -5.79 -16.95 -67.78
CA GLU A 145 -5.73 -16.56 -69.21
C GLU A 145 -7.12 -16.30 -69.84
N LYS A 146 -8.18 -16.95 -69.36
CA LYS A 146 -9.55 -16.85 -69.89
C LYS A 146 -10.36 -15.69 -69.32
N ASN A 147 -9.73 -14.74 -68.62
CA ASN A 147 -10.40 -13.59 -67.99
C ASN A 147 -10.96 -12.53 -68.96
N ASN A 148 -10.84 -12.71 -70.28
CA ASN A 148 -11.33 -11.77 -71.31
C ASN A 148 -12.75 -12.11 -71.83
N GLY A 149 -13.77 -12.10 -70.97
CA GLY A 149 -15.16 -12.39 -71.36
C GLY A 149 -16.24 -11.76 -70.50
N ASN A 150 -17.50 -11.85 -70.97
CA ASN A 150 -18.73 -11.24 -70.44
C ASN A 150 -18.88 -11.33 -68.89
N PHE A 151 -19.50 -10.33 -68.24
CA PHE A 151 -19.53 -10.15 -66.77
C PHE A 151 -19.92 -11.42 -65.96
N PHE A 152 -20.89 -12.19 -66.44
CA PHE A 152 -21.30 -13.44 -65.78
C PHE A 152 -20.23 -14.55 -65.84
N ASN A 153 -19.46 -14.63 -66.93
CA ASN A 153 -18.33 -15.55 -67.04
C ASN A 153 -17.17 -15.10 -66.15
N TRP A 154 -16.98 -13.79 -65.99
CA TRP A 154 -15.99 -13.23 -65.06
C TRP A 154 -16.31 -13.58 -63.60
N VAL A 155 -17.56 -13.40 -63.15
CA VAL A 155 -17.99 -13.78 -61.78
C VAL A 155 -17.85 -15.29 -61.56
N GLY A 156 -18.29 -16.12 -62.53
CA GLY A 156 -18.18 -17.57 -62.46
C GLY A 156 -16.74 -18.09 -62.44
N ASN A 157 -15.85 -17.49 -63.25
CA ASN A 157 -14.43 -17.84 -63.30
C ASN A 157 -13.69 -17.40 -62.02
N ASN A 158 -14.02 -16.26 -61.44
CA ASN A 158 -13.46 -15.81 -60.16
C ASN A 158 -13.85 -16.73 -58.99
N ALA A 159 -15.12 -17.14 -58.90
CA ALA A 159 -15.56 -18.08 -57.87
C ALA A 159 -14.84 -19.44 -58.01
N LYS A 160 -14.71 -19.95 -59.24
CA LYS A 160 -13.95 -21.17 -59.52
C LYS A 160 -12.46 -21.01 -59.19
N SER A 161 -11.84 -19.89 -59.57
CA SER A 161 -10.43 -19.58 -59.27
C SER A 161 -10.19 -19.54 -57.76
N MET A 162 -11.07 -18.93 -56.98
CA MET A 162 -10.96 -18.90 -55.52
C MET A 162 -11.03 -20.30 -54.89
N VAL A 163 -11.97 -21.14 -55.34
CA VAL A 163 -12.09 -22.53 -54.85
C VAL A 163 -10.86 -23.36 -55.22
N LEU A 164 -10.37 -23.21 -56.46
CA LEU A 164 -9.16 -23.90 -56.93
C LEU A 164 -7.90 -23.44 -56.20
N ARG A 165 -7.73 -22.13 -55.95
CA ARG A 165 -6.64 -21.58 -55.13
C ARG A 165 -6.68 -22.12 -53.70
N THR A 166 -7.88 -22.28 -53.13
CA THR A 166 -8.04 -22.88 -51.81
C THR A 166 -7.67 -24.37 -51.82
N SER A 167 -8.12 -25.12 -52.84
CA SER A 167 -7.79 -26.53 -53.03
C SER A 167 -6.29 -26.75 -53.27
N LEU A 168 -5.67 -25.88 -54.07
CA LEU A 168 -4.23 -25.87 -54.33
C LEU A 168 -3.45 -25.61 -53.05
N LYS A 169 -3.80 -24.55 -52.30
CA LYS A 169 -3.17 -24.24 -51.01
C LYS A 169 -3.29 -25.40 -50.02
N ASN A 170 -4.45 -26.06 -49.96
CA ASN A 170 -4.66 -27.23 -49.11
C ASN A 170 -3.78 -28.42 -49.55
N SER A 171 -3.68 -28.68 -50.86
CA SER A 171 -2.86 -29.76 -51.40
C SER A 171 -1.37 -29.50 -51.18
N GLN A 172 -0.89 -28.27 -51.44
CA GLN A 172 0.49 -27.83 -51.15
C GLN A 172 0.80 -27.90 -49.65
N THR A 173 -0.15 -27.52 -48.78
CA THR A 173 0.02 -27.66 -47.32
C THR A 173 0.11 -29.12 -46.89
N SER A 174 -0.70 -30.01 -47.48
CA SER A 174 -0.64 -31.45 -47.22
C SER A 174 0.68 -32.06 -47.69
N LEU A 175 1.17 -31.65 -48.87
CA LEU A 175 2.47 -32.07 -49.39
C LEU A 175 3.61 -31.60 -48.47
N ARG A 176 3.59 -30.33 -48.06
CA ARG A 176 4.56 -29.80 -47.09
C ARG A 176 4.55 -30.61 -45.79
N LYS A 177 3.38 -30.90 -45.21
CA LYS A 177 3.25 -31.72 -44.00
C LYS A 177 3.81 -33.13 -44.19
N LEU A 178 3.62 -33.72 -45.37
CA LEU A 178 4.17 -35.03 -45.71
C LEU A 178 5.69 -34.99 -45.71
N TYR A 179 6.29 -33.99 -46.36
CA TYR A 179 7.74 -33.79 -46.35
C TYR A 179 8.26 -33.51 -44.94
N THR A 180 7.65 -32.60 -44.18
CA THR A 180 8.02 -32.32 -42.79
C THR A 180 8.01 -33.61 -41.95
N SER A 181 6.94 -34.40 -42.02
CA SER A 181 6.84 -35.64 -41.24
C SER A 181 7.88 -36.68 -41.67
N MET A 182 8.16 -36.78 -42.96
CA MET A 182 9.15 -37.71 -43.48
C MET A 182 10.57 -37.30 -43.06
N GLY A 183 10.93 -36.03 -43.20
CA GLY A 183 12.23 -35.51 -42.77
C GLY A 183 12.42 -35.56 -41.25
N GLU A 184 11.40 -35.23 -40.48
CA GLU A 184 11.41 -35.37 -39.01
C GLU A 184 11.69 -36.82 -38.61
N ARG A 185 10.94 -37.78 -39.17
CA ARG A 185 11.17 -39.21 -38.88
C ARG A 185 12.57 -39.67 -39.27
N PHE A 186 13.08 -39.23 -40.42
CA PHE A 186 14.42 -39.59 -40.87
C PHE A 186 15.50 -39.03 -39.93
N SER A 187 15.36 -37.76 -39.53
CA SER A 187 16.32 -37.09 -38.64
C SER A 187 16.38 -37.67 -37.22
N HIS A 188 15.48 -38.57 -36.84
CA HIS A 188 15.53 -39.32 -35.59
C HIS A 188 16.19 -40.70 -35.73
N LEU A 189 16.53 -41.12 -36.95
CA LEU A 189 17.27 -42.35 -37.19
C LEU A 189 18.76 -42.09 -36.97
N THR A 190 19.35 -42.77 -36.00
CA THR A 190 20.78 -42.71 -35.66
C THR A 190 21.64 -43.46 -36.69
N HIS A 191 21.77 -42.92 -37.91
CA HIS A 191 22.50 -43.57 -39.01
C HIS A 191 23.35 -42.58 -39.85
N GLU A 192 23.91 -41.53 -39.25
CA GLU A 192 24.72 -40.55 -39.99
C GLU A 192 25.92 -41.17 -40.73
N GLU A 193 26.50 -42.24 -40.20
CA GLU A 193 27.69 -42.90 -40.76
C GLU A 193 27.46 -43.60 -42.11
N THR A 194 26.20 -43.87 -42.50
CA THR A 194 25.86 -44.55 -43.77
C THR A 194 25.33 -43.61 -44.84
N ILE A 195 25.18 -42.31 -44.54
CA ILE A 195 24.65 -41.31 -45.46
C ILE A 195 25.79 -40.75 -46.31
N THR A 196 25.74 -40.99 -47.62
CA THR A 196 26.74 -40.49 -48.57
C THR A 196 26.33 -39.19 -49.27
N ASN A 197 25.07 -38.77 -49.14
CA ASN A 197 24.57 -37.51 -49.70
C ASN A 197 24.95 -36.32 -48.82
N SER A 198 25.88 -35.50 -49.31
CA SER A 198 26.38 -34.31 -48.61
C SER A 198 25.32 -33.25 -48.29
N GLY A 199 24.28 -33.11 -49.13
CA GLY A 199 23.16 -32.19 -48.89
C GLY A 199 22.28 -32.64 -47.72
N VAL A 200 21.99 -33.95 -47.65
CA VAL A 200 21.26 -34.55 -46.52
C VAL A 200 22.04 -34.43 -45.22
N LEU A 201 23.35 -34.71 -45.24
CA LEU A 201 24.23 -34.53 -44.07
C LEU A 201 24.25 -33.08 -43.58
N SER A 202 24.30 -32.10 -44.49
CA SER A 202 24.29 -30.68 -44.13
C SER A 202 22.99 -30.30 -43.40
N ILE A 203 21.83 -30.75 -43.91
CA ILE A 203 20.52 -30.45 -43.32
C ILE A 203 20.39 -31.12 -41.94
N LEU A 204 20.87 -32.36 -41.78
CA LEU A 204 20.90 -33.06 -40.49
C LEU A 204 21.78 -32.33 -39.46
N GLY A 205 22.97 -31.89 -39.86
CA GLY A 205 23.87 -31.13 -38.97
C GLY A 205 23.29 -29.79 -38.52
N GLU A 206 22.55 -29.09 -39.38
CA GLU A 206 21.80 -27.88 -38.98
C GLU A 206 20.61 -28.21 -38.07
N THR A 207 19.87 -29.29 -38.38
CA THR A 207 18.74 -29.77 -37.58
C THR A 207 19.17 -30.09 -36.15
N GLU A 208 20.28 -30.79 -35.97
CA GLU A 208 20.80 -31.18 -34.66
C GLU A 208 21.28 -29.98 -33.83
N LYS A 209 21.90 -28.99 -34.48
CA LYS A 209 22.27 -27.73 -33.83
C LYS A 209 21.04 -26.99 -33.28
N ILE A 210 19.98 -26.87 -34.08
CA ILE A 210 18.76 -26.18 -33.63
C ILE A 210 18.06 -26.99 -32.53
N ARG A 211 17.97 -28.32 -32.64
CA ARG A 211 17.44 -29.18 -31.57
C ARG A 211 18.18 -29.00 -30.26
N THR A 212 19.51 -29.07 -30.30
CA THR A 212 20.35 -28.87 -29.11
C THR A 212 20.10 -27.50 -28.48
N SER A 213 20.02 -26.45 -29.30
CA SER A 213 19.69 -25.10 -28.84
C SER A 213 18.30 -25.02 -28.21
N LEU A 214 17.28 -25.67 -28.80
CA LEU A 214 15.93 -25.69 -28.24
C LEU A 214 15.87 -26.45 -26.91
N THR A 215 16.58 -27.57 -26.78
CA THR A 215 16.66 -28.32 -25.52
C THR A 215 17.36 -27.51 -24.41
N ASP A 216 18.39 -26.74 -24.75
CA ASP A 216 19.04 -25.81 -23.81
C ASP A 216 18.06 -24.70 -23.37
N LEU A 217 17.33 -24.11 -24.32
CA LEU A 217 16.30 -23.12 -24.04
C LEU A 217 15.16 -23.67 -23.17
N GLU A 218 14.71 -24.90 -23.42
CA GLU A 218 13.70 -25.58 -22.59
C GLU A 218 14.20 -25.78 -21.15
N THR A 219 15.44 -26.23 -21.01
CA THR A 219 16.08 -26.42 -19.70
C THR A 219 16.18 -25.09 -18.95
N ARG A 220 16.65 -24.02 -19.62
CA ARG A 220 16.71 -22.67 -19.05
C ARG A 220 15.31 -22.15 -18.68
N SER A 221 14.31 -22.37 -19.52
CA SER A 221 12.91 -22.01 -19.24
C SER A 221 12.40 -22.70 -17.97
N ALA A 222 12.70 -23.99 -17.79
CA ALA A 222 12.32 -24.74 -16.60
C ALA A 222 12.96 -24.18 -15.33
N VAL A 223 14.26 -23.85 -15.38
CA VAL A 223 14.98 -23.23 -14.25
C VAL A 223 14.37 -21.87 -13.88
N LEU A 224 14.09 -21.01 -14.87
CA LEU A 224 13.49 -19.70 -14.65
C LEU A 224 12.05 -19.79 -14.11
N LYS A 225 11.25 -20.75 -14.59
CA LYS A 225 9.89 -21.00 -14.04
C LYS A 225 9.95 -21.45 -12.59
N GLU A 226 10.90 -22.29 -12.24
CA GLU A 226 11.13 -22.73 -10.86
C GLU A 226 11.62 -21.58 -9.97
N GLU A 227 12.52 -20.73 -10.47
CA GLU A 227 12.94 -19.50 -9.77
C GLU A 227 11.74 -18.58 -9.50
N ARG A 228 10.93 -18.30 -10.53
CA ARG A 228 9.70 -17.50 -10.39
C ARG A 228 8.75 -18.10 -9.34
N ARG A 229 8.59 -19.42 -9.32
CA ARG A 229 7.77 -20.12 -8.32
C ARG A 229 8.32 -19.92 -6.91
N ARG A 230 9.62 -20.10 -6.70
CA ARG A 230 10.27 -19.93 -5.39
C ARG A 230 10.14 -18.50 -4.86
N ILE A 231 10.34 -17.50 -5.73
CA ILE A 231 10.15 -16.10 -5.34
C ILE A 231 8.67 -15.83 -5.04
N GLY A 232 7.75 -16.33 -5.87
CA GLY A 232 6.31 -16.21 -5.62
C GLY A 232 5.88 -16.81 -4.28
N GLU A 233 6.46 -17.94 -3.88
CA GLU A 233 6.20 -18.58 -2.59
C GLU A 233 6.75 -17.78 -1.40
N SER A 234 7.82 -16.99 -1.58
CA SER A 234 8.38 -16.15 -0.50
C SER A 234 7.41 -15.06 -0.05
N PHE A 235 6.48 -14.66 -0.91
CA PHE A 235 5.41 -13.69 -0.59
C PHE A 235 4.22 -14.32 0.14
N GLY A 236 4.10 -15.65 0.20
CA GLY A 236 3.04 -16.35 0.92
C GLY A 236 1.63 -16.12 0.38
N SER A 237 0.62 -16.19 1.27
CA SER A 237 -0.80 -16.00 0.92
C SER A 237 -1.12 -14.55 0.53
N GLU A 238 -0.31 -13.60 0.99
CA GLU A 238 -0.34 -12.20 0.58
C GLU A 238 0.37 -12.02 -0.76
N SER A 239 -0.19 -12.64 -1.80
CA SER A 239 0.33 -12.69 -3.18
C SER A 239 0.60 -11.34 -3.85
N ASN A 240 0.40 -10.21 -3.16
CA ASN A 240 0.67 -8.88 -3.68
C ASN A 240 1.80 -8.19 -2.88
N PRO A 241 3.04 -8.15 -3.43
CA PRO A 241 4.18 -7.45 -2.85
C PRO A 241 3.89 -6.00 -2.42
N ALA A 242 3.07 -5.27 -3.19
CA ALA A 242 2.75 -3.88 -2.89
C ALA A 242 1.93 -3.75 -1.60
N LYS A 243 1.04 -4.70 -1.31
CA LYS A 243 0.26 -4.70 -0.06
C LYS A 243 1.14 -5.02 1.15
N ILE A 244 2.09 -5.95 0.99
CA ILE A 244 3.06 -6.28 2.04
C ILE A 244 3.93 -5.05 2.36
N ILE A 245 4.45 -4.36 1.33
CA ILE A 245 5.24 -3.14 1.50
C ILE A 245 4.42 -2.06 2.23
N ASP A 246 3.19 -1.76 1.79
CA ASP A 246 2.32 -0.77 2.44
C ASP A 246 2.05 -1.13 3.93
N GLY A 247 1.85 -2.42 4.22
CA GLY A 247 1.71 -2.90 5.61
C GLY A 247 2.98 -2.67 6.44
N LEU A 248 4.16 -2.96 5.89
CA LEU A 248 5.44 -2.74 6.54
C LEU A 248 5.75 -1.25 6.71
N GLU A 249 5.41 -0.40 5.75
CA GLU A 249 5.56 1.06 5.83
C GLU A 249 4.69 1.66 6.92
N LYS A 250 3.42 1.23 7.02
CA LYS A 250 2.53 1.63 8.12
C LYS A 250 3.05 1.20 9.48
N ASN A 251 3.58 -0.03 9.58
CA ASN A 251 4.21 -0.51 10.81
C ASN A 251 5.43 0.36 11.17
N ARG A 252 6.32 0.63 10.20
CA ARG A 252 7.48 1.52 10.39
C ARG A 252 7.07 2.91 10.88
N GLU A 253 6.04 3.51 10.30
CA GLU A 253 5.55 4.82 10.72
C GLU A 253 5.01 4.79 12.15
N GLN A 254 4.28 3.73 12.53
CA GLN A 254 3.84 3.53 13.90
C GLN A 254 5.02 3.34 14.87
N LYS A 255 6.04 2.57 14.47
CA LYS A 255 7.25 2.34 15.28
C LYS A 255 8.07 3.62 15.44
N LYS A 256 8.16 4.47 14.42
CA LYS A 256 8.74 5.81 14.54
C LYS A 256 8.00 6.66 15.56
N LYS A 257 6.66 6.70 15.52
CA LYS A 257 5.87 7.42 16.53
C LYS A 257 6.08 6.87 17.94
N ASN A 258 6.17 5.55 18.07
CA ASN A 258 6.50 4.93 19.35
C ASN A 258 7.89 5.38 19.84
N LEU A 259 8.88 5.45 18.94
CA LEU A 259 10.23 5.93 19.23
C LEU A 259 10.23 7.38 19.72
N GLN A 260 9.49 8.27 19.06
CA GLN A 260 9.30 9.66 19.52
C GLN A 260 8.70 9.72 20.92
N ALA A 261 7.73 8.85 21.22
CA ALA A 261 7.17 8.76 22.56
C ALA A 261 8.18 8.25 23.60
N VAL A 262 9.10 7.33 23.23
CA VAL A 262 10.22 6.92 24.09
C VAL A 262 11.12 8.11 24.38
N TYR A 263 11.52 8.86 23.34
CA TYR A 263 12.39 10.02 23.47
C TYR A 263 11.78 11.08 24.39
N LEU A 264 10.52 11.45 24.16
CA LEU A 264 9.80 12.41 25.00
C LEU A 264 9.78 11.96 26.47
N ARG A 265 9.38 10.70 26.75
CA ARG A 265 9.34 10.18 28.13
C ARG A 265 10.72 10.18 28.78
N PHE A 266 11.74 9.79 28.02
CA PHE A 266 13.11 9.74 28.53
C PHE A 266 13.68 11.13 28.78
N GLY A 267 13.50 12.07 27.86
CA GLY A 267 13.91 13.47 28.01
C GLY A 267 13.19 14.16 29.17
N ASP A 268 11.89 13.92 29.33
CA ASP A 268 11.11 14.42 30.47
C ASP A 268 11.63 13.87 31.80
N TYR A 269 11.87 12.55 31.86
CA TYR A 269 12.42 11.87 33.03
C TYR A 269 13.80 12.40 33.42
N VAL A 270 14.72 12.55 32.47
CA VAL A 270 16.10 12.99 32.75
C VAL A 270 16.18 14.48 33.08
N SER A 271 15.34 15.30 32.46
CA SER A 271 15.30 16.75 32.74
C SER A 271 14.67 17.10 34.09
N ALA A 272 14.09 16.13 34.82
CA ALA A 272 13.52 16.32 36.15
C ALA A 272 14.60 16.43 37.24
N GLY A 273 14.37 17.28 38.25
CA GLY A 273 15.41 17.85 39.14
C GLY A 273 16.44 16.88 39.76
N GLU A 274 16.02 15.78 40.38
CA GLU A 274 16.98 14.83 41.00
C GLU A 274 17.71 13.98 39.97
N ARG A 275 17.03 13.58 38.90
CA ARG A 275 17.59 12.79 37.79
C ARG A 275 18.55 13.61 36.93
N LYS A 276 18.29 14.91 36.75
CA LYS A 276 19.20 15.82 36.05
C LYS A 276 20.62 15.78 36.63
N LYS A 277 20.77 15.62 37.95
CA LYS A 277 22.08 15.51 38.60
C LYS A 277 22.77 14.18 38.30
N GLU A 278 22.00 13.08 38.31
CA GLU A 278 22.48 11.72 38.02
C GLU A 278 23.04 11.61 36.59
N PHE A 279 22.35 12.19 35.60
CA PHE A 279 22.75 12.18 34.20
C PHE A 279 23.68 13.33 33.79
N SER A 280 23.99 14.26 34.71
CA SER A 280 24.74 15.49 34.39
C SER A 280 26.12 15.26 33.77
N LYS A 281 26.76 14.12 34.09
CA LYS A 281 28.05 13.69 33.53
C LYS A 281 27.98 13.31 32.04
N TYR A 282 26.79 13.05 31.51
CA TYR A 282 26.56 12.67 30.12
C TYR A 282 26.11 13.82 29.24
N PHE A 283 25.83 14.99 29.83
CA PHE A 283 25.39 16.15 29.08
C PHE A 283 26.58 16.86 28.43
N ASP A 284 26.49 17.04 27.13
CA ASP A 284 27.38 17.96 26.45
C ASP A 284 26.96 19.43 26.69
N ASN A 285 27.61 20.37 26.02
CA ASN A 285 27.29 21.78 26.19
C ASN A 285 25.95 22.16 25.53
N GLU A 286 25.55 21.47 24.47
CA GLU A 286 24.27 21.71 23.78
C GLU A 286 23.10 21.23 24.65
N ASP A 287 23.23 20.06 25.26
CA ASP A 287 22.29 19.49 26.23
C ASP A 287 22.06 20.44 27.40
N LYS A 288 23.12 21.05 27.93
CA LYS A 288 23.01 22.01 29.05
C LYS A 288 22.23 23.25 28.65
N LEU A 289 22.46 23.78 27.45
CA LEU A 289 21.72 24.92 26.90
C LEU A 289 20.24 24.55 26.67
N LEU A 290 19.99 23.36 26.12
CA LEU A 290 18.65 22.83 25.87
C LEU A 290 17.89 22.63 27.19
N LEU A 291 18.54 22.09 28.21
CA LEU A 291 17.96 21.93 29.55
C LEU A 291 17.60 23.26 30.22
N THR A 292 18.37 24.33 30.00
CA THR A 292 18.00 25.67 30.48
C THR A 292 16.73 26.15 29.77
N ARG A 293 16.66 26.02 28.44
CA ARG A 293 15.45 26.40 27.66
C ARG A 293 14.22 25.58 28.04
N ILE A 294 14.40 24.27 28.27
CA ILE A 294 13.34 23.38 28.77
C ILE A 294 12.82 23.87 30.12
N HIS A 295 13.71 24.30 31.03
CA HIS A 295 13.32 24.86 32.32
C HIS A 295 12.55 26.18 32.16
N ASP A 296 13.06 27.10 31.35
CA ASP A 296 12.40 28.39 31.08
C ASP A 296 10.99 28.19 30.48
N LEU A 297 10.82 27.22 29.57
CA LEU A 297 9.53 26.86 29.00
C LEU A 297 8.60 26.19 30.01
N ARG A 298 9.11 25.30 30.87
CA ARG A 298 8.31 24.70 31.96
C ARG A 298 7.78 25.78 32.90
N ASP A 299 8.62 26.74 33.27
CA ASP A 299 8.22 27.88 34.10
C ASP A 299 7.20 28.77 33.39
N ALA A 300 7.39 29.07 32.10
CA ALA A 300 6.45 29.85 31.30
C ALA A 300 5.07 29.18 31.18
N VAL A 301 5.03 27.85 30.99
CA VAL A 301 3.79 27.05 30.97
C VAL A 301 3.11 27.09 32.33
N ALA A 302 3.87 26.89 33.42
CA ALA A 302 3.34 26.94 34.79
C ALA A 302 2.78 28.33 35.14
N ASP A 303 3.49 29.40 34.78
CA ASP A 303 3.05 30.78 34.97
C ASP A 303 1.78 31.10 34.18
N THR A 304 1.70 30.64 32.93
CA THR A 304 0.51 30.79 32.09
C THR A 304 -0.68 30.05 32.71
N GLN A 305 -0.47 28.82 33.19
CA GLN A 305 -1.50 28.06 33.89
C GLN A 305 -1.97 28.77 35.17
N ASN A 306 -1.03 29.28 35.97
CA ASN A 306 -1.35 30.02 37.19
C ASN A 306 -2.15 31.31 36.90
N ARG A 307 -1.85 32.00 35.79
CA ARG A 307 -2.62 33.18 35.35
C ARG A 307 -4.04 32.81 34.93
N ILE A 308 -4.21 31.70 34.19
CA ILE A 308 -5.54 31.18 33.82
C ILE A 308 -6.36 30.91 35.09
N VAL A 309 -5.82 30.15 36.04
CA VAL A 309 -6.51 29.82 37.30
C VAL A 309 -6.91 31.08 38.09
N LYS A 310 -6.04 32.09 38.15
CA LYS A 310 -6.35 33.38 38.80
C LYS A 310 -7.49 34.12 38.11
N LEU A 311 -7.52 34.12 36.77
CA LEU A 311 -8.58 34.78 36.00
C LEU A 311 -9.92 34.04 36.14
N GLU A 312 -9.91 32.71 36.13
CA GLU A 312 -11.10 31.89 36.37
C GLU A 312 -11.68 32.12 37.76
N ALA A 313 -10.84 32.13 38.79
CA ALA A 313 -11.25 32.48 40.14
C ALA A 313 -11.82 33.90 40.23
N ALA A 314 -11.22 34.88 39.54
CA ALA A 314 -11.73 36.25 39.50
C ALA A 314 -13.10 36.36 38.81
N ILE A 315 -13.33 35.60 37.73
CA ILE A 315 -14.64 35.52 37.07
C ILE A 315 -15.67 34.93 38.03
N LYS A 316 -15.34 33.83 38.71
CA LYS A 316 -16.24 33.18 39.66
C LYS A 316 -16.61 34.11 40.82
N ILE A 317 -15.65 34.86 41.37
CA ILE A 317 -15.91 35.87 42.41
C ILE A 317 -16.89 36.95 41.92
N ASP A 318 -16.73 37.42 40.68
CA ASP A 318 -17.63 38.43 40.11
C ASP A 318 -19.05 37.88 39.90
N GLU A 319 -19.17 36.61 39.51
CA GLU A 319 -20.45 35.90 39.38
C GLU A 319 -21.16 35.76 40.75
N GLU A 320 -20.43 35.33 41.78
CA GLU A 320 -20.96 35.22 43.15
C GLU A 320 -21.35 36.59 43.72
N LYS A 321 -20.58 37.65 43.46
CA LYS A 321 -20.95 39.02 43.85
C LYS A 321 -22.22 39.50 43.17
N ALA A 322 -22.38 39.21 41.88
CA ALA A 322 -23.59 39.56 41.16
C ALA A 322 -24.82 38.83 41.73
N GLU A 323 -24.65 37.59 42.18
CA GLU A 323 -25.71 36.82 42.85
C GLU A 323 -26.04 37.37 44.23
N ILE A 324 -25.04 37.74 45.04
CA ILE A 324 -25.24 38.44 46.32
C ILE A 324 -26.07 39.71 46.12
N LEU A 325 -25.74 40.55 45.13
CA LEU A 325 -26.49 41.78 44.86
C LEU A 325 -27.97 41.51 44.50
N LYS A 326 -28.25 40.42 43.77
CA LYS A 326 -29.65 40.02 43.50
C LYS A 326 -30.36 39.58 44.78
N LEU A 327 -29.70 38.78 45.62
CA LEU A 327 -30.26 38.30 46.88
C LEU A 327 -30.48 39.46 47.87
N GLU A 328 -29.56 40.42 47.94
CA GLU A 328 -29.70 41.64 48.74
C GLU A 328 -30.91 42.46 48.28
N LYS A 329 -31.06 42.68 46.96
CA LYS A 329 -32.22 43.37 46.40
C LYS A 329 -33.53 42.65 46.74
N ALA A 330 -33.57 41.33 46.58
CA ALA A 330 -34.74 40.52 46.93
C ALA A 330 -35.06 40.58 48.43
N THR A 331 -34.03 40.59 49.29
CA THR A 331 -34.18 40.71 50.74
C THR A 331 -34.75 42.07 51.13
N GLU A 332 -34.26 43.14 50.50
CA GLU A 332 -34.76 44.49 50.75
C GLU A 332 -36.22 44.66 50.28
N GLU A 333 -36.56 44.11 49.11
CA GLU A 333 -37.95 44.05 48.65
C GLU A 333 -38.87 43.31 49.64
N GLN A 334 -38.40 42.22 50.24
CA GLN A 334 -39.16 41.50 51.28
C GLN A 334 -39.25 42.28 52.59
N ARG A 335 -38.18 42.95 53.03
CA ARG A 335 -38.21 43.82 54.21
C ARG A 335 -39.24 44.94 54.07
N MET A 336 -39.31 45.57 52.90
CA MET A 336 -40.32 46.58 52.61
C MET A 336 -41.75 46.01 52.70
N ARG A 337 -41.98 44.78 52.19
CA ARG A 337 -43.27 44.09 52.31
C ARG A 337 -43.63 43.77 53.76
N ILE A 338 -42.67 43.29 54.55
CA ILE A 338 -42.87 43.01 55.98
C ILE A 338 -43.25 44.30 56.71
N SER A 339 -42.49 45.39 56.51
CA SER A 339 -42.80 46.67 57.14
C SER A 339 -44.20 47.20 56.77
N ALA A 340 -44.61 47.05 55.51
CA ALA A 340 -45.97 47.39 55.08
C ALA A 340 -47.03 46.51 55.75
N ALA A 341 -46.76 45.21 55.91
CA ALA A 341 -47.64 44.29 56.61
C ALA A 341 -47.73 44.61 58.11
N GLU A 342 -46.61 44.91 58.78
CA GLU A 342 -46.58 45.32 60.19
C GLU A 342 -47.38 46.60 60.44
N LYS A 343 -47.27 47.59 59.55
CA LYS A 343 -48.11 48.79 59.60
C LYS A 343 -49.60 48.44 59.52
N THR A 344 -49.96 47.55 58.60
CA THR A 344 -51.36 47.09 58.44
C THR A 344 -51.85 46.34 59.68
N ILE A 345 -51.02 45.48 60.27
CA ILE A 345 -51.33 44.77 61.52
C ILE A 345 -51.54 45.76 62.66
N SER A 346 -50.68 46.78 62.79
CA SER A 346 -50.82 47.83 63.79
C SER A 346 -52.14 48.59 63.64
N GLU A 347 -52.52 48.96 62.41
CA GLU A 347 -53.82 49.58 62.10
C GLU A 347 -55.00 48.66 62.48
N PHE A 348 -54.90 47.35 62.23
CA PHE A 348 -55.92 46.40 62.68
C PHE A 348 -55.99 46.26 64.19
N SER A 349 -54.85 46.24 64.89
CA SER A 349 -54.81 46.19 66.36
C SER A 349 -55.49 47.40 67.00
N ILE A 350 -55.25 48.61 66.48
CA ILE A 350 -55.94 49.83 66.92
C ILE A 350 -57.45 49.70 66.70
N LYS A 351 -57.87 49.27 65.50
CA LYS A 351 -59.29 49.04 65.21
C LYS A 351 -59.92 47.99 66.13
N ILE A 352 -59.19 46.92 66.46
CA ILE A 352 -59.67 45.89 67.38
C ILE A 352 -59.88 46.49 68.77
N GLU A 353 -58.94 47.28 69.28
CA GLU A 353 -59.09 47.97 70.57
C GLU A 353 -60.26 48.96 70.58
N ASP A 354 -60.42 49.75 69.52
CA ASP A 354 -61.57 50.66 69.37
C ASP A 354 -62.90 49.88 69.34
N ILE A 355 -62.95 48.75 68.63
CA ILE A 355 -64.13 47.89 68.58
C ILE A 355 -64.39 47.25 69.95
N LYS A 356 -63.36 46.75 70.64
CA LYS A 356 -63.51 46.20 72.01
C LYS A 356 -64.06 47.25 72.97
N LYS A 357 -63.55 48.47 72.92
CA LYS A 357 -64.06 49.59 73.72
C LYS A 357 -65.53 49.85 73.42
N LYS A 358 -65.89 49.88 72.14
CA LYS A 358 -67.29 50.06 71.71
C LYS A 358 -68.19 48.89 72.15
N ILE A 359 -67.69 47.66 72.16
CA ILE A 359 -68.40 46.49 72.70
C ILE A 359 -68.61 46.67 74.21
N ALA A 360 -67.60 47.07 74.97
CA ALA A 360 -67.73 47.32 76.41
C ALA A 360 -68.77 48.41 76.71
N GLU A 361 -68.73 49.53 75.98
CA GLU A 361 -69.73 50.60 76.09
C GLU A 361 -71.16 50.08 75.77
N LEU A 362 -71.30 49.23 74.75
CA LEU A 362 -72.59 48.62 74.41
C LEU A 362 -73.06 47.57 75.44
N GLN A 363 -72.15 46.81 76.05
CA GLN A 363 -72.46 45.86 77.12
C GLN A 363 -72.93 46.57 78.39
N GLU A 364 -72.34 47.71 78.72
CA GLU A 364 -72.76 48.57 79.83
C GLU A 364 -74.18 49.12 79.61
N ILE A 365 -74.52 49.53 78.38
CA ILE A 365 -75.89 49.94 78.01
C ILE A 365 -76.87 48.77 78.02
N ALA A 366 -76.44 47.57 77.61
CA ALA A 366 -77.28 46.37 77.55
C ALA A 366 -77.57 45.76 78.93
N GLY A 367 -76.90 46.20 80.00
CA GLY A 367 -77.16 45.77 81.38
C GLY A 367 -76.78 44.31 81.65
N THR A 368 -75.75 43.80 80.98
CA THR A 368 -75.25 42.43 81.16
C THR A 368 -73.81 42.47 81.65
N ASP A 369 -73.60 42.10 82.92
CA ASP A 369 -72.26 41.85 83.46
C ASP A 369 -71.75 40.48 83.00
N SER A 370 -70.57 40.52 82.37
CA SER A 370 -69.68 39.41 81.94
C SER A 370 -70.05 38.67 80.65
#